data_AF-A0A9J6HBQ7-F1
#
_entry.id   AF-A0A9J6HBQ7-F1
#
_cell.length_a   1.000
_cell.length_b   1.000
_cell.length_c   1.000
_cell.angle_alpha   90.00
_cell.angle_beta   90.00
_cell.angle_gamma   90.00
#
_symmetry.space_group_name_H-M   'P 1'
#
loop_
_entity.id
_entity.type
_entity.pdbx_description
1 polymer ?
#
loop_
_entity_poly.entity_id
_entity_poly.type
_entity_poly.pdbx_seq_one_letter_code
_entity_poly.pdbx_strand_id
1 'polypeptide(L)'
;MPADKDGGFLVLPSETRGSEAILSHFKKCNEVDLKGLGLRVKNSKKSCLEMFFAGKTHKVDCPLRVIISERGTWQKTMGLFIQQKLKLLTIEDLFLVRNSNEVGVFFQLK
;
A
#
# COMPACT_ATOMS: atom_id res chain seq x y z
N MET A 1 9.96 7.69 -25.77
CA MET A 1 9.22 7.34 -24.54
C MET A 1 9.21 8.59 -23.66
N PRO A 2 8.05 9.07 -23.17
CA PRO A 2 7.99 10.34 -22.46
C PRO A 2 8.46 10.17 -21.00
N ALA A 3 9.39 11.03 -20.58
CA ALA A 3 9.78 11.17 -19.18
C ALA A 3 8.67 11.87 -18.39
N ASP A 4 8.51 11.49 -17.11
CA ASP A 4 7.58 12.19 -16.21
C ASP A 4 8.11 13.60 -15.90
N LYS A 5 7.21 14.59 -15.96
CA LYS A 5 7.56 16.01 -16.17
C LYS A 5 8.23 16.68 -14.98
N ASP A 6 8.27 16.03 -13.81
CA ASP A 6 8.81 16.64 -12.59
C ASP A 6 9.85 15.77 -11.84
N GLY A 7 10.36 14.66 -12.40
CA GLY A 7 11.10 13.68 -11.58
C GLY A 7 12.31 12.93 -12.16
N GLY A 8 12.60 13.00 -13.46
CA GLY A 8 13.76 12.27 -14.02
C GLY A 8 13.66 10.74 -13.84
N PHE A 9 12.52 10.17 -14.21
CA PHE A 9 12.30 8.73 -14.21
C PHE A 9 11.84 8.25 -15.59
N LEU A 10 12.33 7.07 -15.99
CA LEU A 10 11.93 6.38 -17.22
C LEU A 10 11.21 5.08 -16.85
N VAL A 11 9.91 4.97 -17.15
CA VAL A 11 9.05 3.84 -16.75
C VAL A 11 9.08 2.73 -17.80
N LEU A 12 9.32 1.49 -17.37
CA LEU A 12 9.31 0.29 -18.25
C LEU A 12 7.95 -0.44 -18.22
N PRO A 13 7.55 -1.12 -19.33
CA PRO A 13 6.32 -1.91 -19.38
C PRO A 13 6.34 -3.09 -18.39
N SER A 14 5.19 -3.43 -17.81
CA SER A 14 5.03 -4.50 -16.82
C SER A 14 4.01 -5.56 -17.25
N GLU A 15 4.32 -6.84 -17.01
CA GLU A 15 3.34 -7.94 -17.15
C GLU A 15 2.59 -8.18 -15.83
N THR A 16 1.25 -8.29 -15.91
CA THR A 16 0.37 -8.55 -14.75
C THR A 16 -0.13 -10.00 -14.74
N ARG A 17 0.03 -10.71 -13.62
CA ARG A 17 -0.55 -12.04 -13.38
C ARG A 17 -1.52 -12.03 -12.19
N GLY A 18 -2.71 -12.62 -12.38
CA GLY A 18 -3.61 -13.15 -11.33
C GLY A 18 -4.79 -12.26 -10.90
N SER A 19 -6.01 -12.60 -11.33
CA SER A 19 -7.25 -11.87 -10.96
C SER A 19 -8.44 -12.71 -10.46
N GLU A 20 -8.43 -14.04 -10.58
CA GLU A 20 -9.68 -14.82 -10.45
C GLU A 20 -10.04 -15.24 -9.02
N ALA A 21 -9.08 -15.45 -8.11
CA ALA A 21 -9.36 -16.01 -6.78
C ALA A 21 -10.00 -15.03 -5.77
N ILE A 22 -9.91 -13.73 -6.01
CA ILE A 22 -10.25 -12.70 -5.01
C ILE A 22 -11.75 -12.37 -5.04
N LEU A 23 -12.39 -12.42 -6.22
CA LEU A 23 -13.80 -12.07 -6.38
C LEU A 23 -14.75 -13.05 -5.70
N SER A 24 -14.37 -14.33 -5.55
CA SER A 24 -15.23 -15.37 -4.96
C SER A 24 -15.40 -15.23 -3.45
N HIS A 25 -14.38 -14.76 -2.73
CA HIS A 25 -14.39 -14.68 -1.26
C HIS A 25 -15.06 -13.41 -0.72
N PHE A 26 -15.17 -12.34 -1.52
CA PHE A 26 -15.78 -11.07 -1.09
C PHE A 26 -17.32 -11.09 -0.99
N LYS A 27 -17.98 -12.14 -1.49
CA LYS A 27 -19.46 -12.26 -1.50
C LYS A 27 -20.11 -12.27 -0.11
N LYS A 28 -19.36 -12.50 0.98
CA LYS A 28 -19.88 -12.57 2.36
C LYS A 28 -19.98 -11.23 3.10
N CYS A 29 -19.62 -10.09 2.49
CA CYS A 29 -19.65 -8.76 3.16
C CYS A 29 -21.05 -8.12 3.33
N ASN A 30 -22.15 -8.83 3.07
CA ASN A 30 -23.51 -8.24 3.10
C ASN A 30 -24.14 -8.12 4.51
N GLU A 31 -23.51 -8.69 5.54
CA GLU A 31 -24.10 -8.82 6.88
C GLU A 31 -23.76 -7.67 7.85
N VAL A 32 -22.88 -6.75 7.44
CA VAL A 32 -22.46 -5.59 8.25
C VAL A 32 -22.47 -4.36 7.34
N ASP A 33 -22.45 -3.15 7.89
CA ASP A 33 -22.45 -1.83 7.20
C ASP A 33 -21.21 -1.59 6.29
N LEU A 34 -20.91 -2.55 5.43
CA LEU A 34 -19.75 -2.70 4.57
C LEU A 34 -20.19 -2.72 3.10
N LYS A 35 -21.47 -2.49 2.79
CA LYS A 35 -21.98 -2.45 1.41
C LYS A 35 -21.17 -1.47 0.54
N GLY A 36 -20.86 -0.29 1.08
CA GLY A 36 -20.01 0.70 0.41
C GLY A 36 -18.57 0.22 0.20
N LEU A 37 -18.01 -0.53 1.16
CA LEU A 37 -16.67 -1.13 1.03
C LEU A 37 -16.67 -2.23 -0.04
N GLY A 38 -17.65 -3.14 0.02
CA GLY A 38 -17.80 -4.23 -0.95
C GLY A 38 -17.95 -3.72 -2.38
N LEU A 39 -18.69 -2.62 -2.60
CA LEU A 39 -18.82 -2.00 -3.92
C LEU A 39 -17.47 -1.43 -4.41
N ARG A 40 -16.71 -0.74 -3.55
CA ARG A 40 -15.38 -0.21 -3.92
C ARG A 40 -14.38 -1.32 -4.22
N VAL A 41 -14.40 -2.42 -3.47
CA VAL A 41 -13.59 -3.60 -3.75
C VAL A 41 -13.98 -4.21 -5.09
N LYS A 42 -15.27 -4.45 -5.32
CA LYS A 42 -15.78 -5.03 -6.58
C LYS A 42 -15.43 -4.17 -7.80
N ASN A 43 -15.45 -2.85 -7.65
CA ASN A 43 -15.14 -1.88 -8.71
C ASN A 43 -13.63 -1.58 -8.85
N SER A 44 -12.77 -2.29 -8.13
CA SER A 44 -11.32 -2.12 -8.26
C SER A 44 -10.85 -2.58 -9.64
N LYS A 45 -10.03 -1.75 -10.30
CA LYS A 45 -9.55 -2.00 -11.67
C LYS A 45 -8.46 -3.07 -11.73
N LYS A 46 -7.78 -3.31 -10.61
CA LYS A 46 -6.64 -4.23 -10.51
C LYS A 46 -6.86 -5.19 -9.33
N SER A 47 -6.50 -6.45 -9.53
CA SER A 47 -6.57 -7.51 -8.53
C SER A 47 -5.27 -7.67 -7.73
N CYS A 48 -4.15 -7.29 -8.33
CA CYS A 48 -2.81 -7.42 -7.77
C CYS A 48 -2.08 -6.07 -7.81
N LEU A 49 -1.00 -5.99 -7.01
CA LEU A 49 -0.11 -4.84 -7.03
C LEU A 49 0.55 -4.73 -8.40
N GLU A 50 0.64 -3.51 -8.91
CA GLU A 50 1.33 -3.22 -10.14
C GLU A 50 2.81 -2.99 -9.85
N MET A 51 3.67 -3.76 -10.49
CA MET A 51 5.12 -3.59 -10.40
C MET A 51 5.62 -2.95 -11.69
N PHE A 52 6.35 -1.85 -11.59
CA PHE A 52 7.04 -1.25 -12.73
C PHE A 52 8.44 -0.80 -12.33
N PHE A 53 9.32 -0.69 -13.32
CA PHE A 53 10.69 -0.28 -13.09
C PHE A 53 10.90 1.17 -13.52
N ALA A 54 11.71 1.90 -12.76
CA ALA A 54 12.11 3.26 -13.06
C ALA A 54 13.61 3.44 -12.92
N GLY A 55 14.27 3.98 -13.94
CA GLY A 55 15.68 4.38 -13.86
C GLY A 55 15.83 5.77 -13.23
N LYS A 56 16.77 5.96 -12.31
CA LYS A 56 17.12 7.29 -11.75
C LYS A 56 18.05 8.03 -12.72
N THR A 57 17.52 8.93 -13.53
CA THR A 57 18.31 9.58 -14.62
C THR A 57 19.35 10.60 -14.13
N HIS A 58 19.28 11.02 -12.87
CA HIS A 58 20.21 11.97 -12.25
C HIS A 58 21.47 11.30 -11.63
N LYS A 59 21.66 9.99 -11.84
CA LYS A 59 22.83 9.23 -11.36
C LYS A 59 23.56 8.65 -12.57
N VAL A 60 24.90 8.66 -12.51
CA VAL A 60 25.78 8.25 -13.62
C VAL A 60 25.43 6.87 -14.16
N ASP A 61 25.16 5.91 -13.27
CA ASP A 61 24.83 4.52 -13.67
C ASP A 61 23.34 4.27 -13.92
N CYS A 62 22.49 5.30 -13.85
CA CYS A 62 21.03 5.22 -13.98
C CYS A 62 20.43 4.00 -13.23
N PRO A 63 20.65 3.86 -11.91
CA PRO A 63 20.27 2.65 -11.19
C PRO A 63 18.76 2.41 -11.28
N LEU A 64 18.41 1.15 -11.54
CA LEU A 64 17.04 0.71 -11.66
C LEU A 64 16.39 0.62 -10.28
N ARG A 65 15.19 1.17 -10.14
CA ARG A 65 14.33 1.04 -8.97
C ARG A 65 13.09 0.25 -9.35
N VAL A 66 12.75 -0.73 -8.53
CA VAL A 66 11.43 -1.37 -8.58
C VAL A 66 10.43 -0.50 -7.81
N ILE A 67 9.31 -0.19 -8.45
CA ILE A 67 8.20 0.54 -7.84
C ILE A 67 7.00 -0.40 -7.80
N ILE A 68 6.41 -0.53 -6.62
CA ILE A 68 5.20 -1.31 -6.39
C ILE A 68 4.07 -0.33 -6.09
N SER A 69 3.01 -0.39 -6.87
CA SER A 69 1.85 0.49 -6.79
C SER A 69 0.61 -0.32 -6.45
N GLU A 70 -0.07 0.11 -5.38
CA GLU A 70 -1.41 -0.36 -5.03
C GLU A 70 -2.53 0.45 -5.71
N ARG A 71 -2.20 1.37 -6.63
CA ARG A 71 -3.18 2.27 -7.26
C ARG A 71 -4.22 1.48 -8.06
N GLY A 72 -5.49 1.69 -7.73
CA GLY A 72 -6.61 1.03 -8.41
C GLY A 72 -6.83 -0.43 -7.97
N THR A 73 -6.07 -0.90 -6.98
CA THR A 73 -6.21 -2.23 -6.41
C THR A 73 -7.24 -2.25 -5.27
N TRP A 74 -7.85 -3.40 -5.03
CA TRP A 74 -8.74 -3.57 -3.88
C TRP A 74 -7.98 -3.55 -2.55
N GLN A 75 -6.70 -3.95 -2.55
CA GLN A 75 -5.82 -3.93 -1.39
C GLN A 75 -5.73 -2.53 -0.79
N LYS A 76 -5.59 -1.49 -1.63
CA LYS A 76 -5.61 -0.09 -1.17
C LYS A 76 -6.90 0.27 -0.44
N THR A 77 -8.04 -0.11 -1.02
CA THR A 77 -9.36 0.17 -0.43
C THR A 77 -9.51 -0.54 0.92
N MET A 78 -9.10 -1.80 0.99
CA MET A 78 -9.17 -2.60 2.22
C MET A 78 -8.20 -2.08 3.28
N GLY A 79 -6.95 -1.78 2.91
CA GLY A 79 -5.93 -1.26 3.80
C GLY A 79 -6.34 0.07 4.44
N LEU A 80 -6.90 0.99 3.66
CA LEU A 80 -7.43 2.26 4.18
C LEU A 80 -8.59 2.04 5.14
N PHE A 81 -9.51 1.12 4.81
CA PHE A 81 -10.62 0.79 5.71
C PHE A 81 -10.12 0.25 7.06
N ILE A 82 -9.22 -0.74 7.04
CA ILE A 82 -8.63 -1.30 8.25
C ILE A 82 -7.91 -0.22 9.04
N GLN A 83 -7.08 0.60 8.39
CA GLN A 83 -6.37 1.70 9.04
C GLN A 83 -7.32 2.68 9.72
N GLN A 84 -8.43 3.06 9.06
CA GLN A 84 -9.45 3.93 9.65
C GLN A 84 -10.12 3.29 10.86
N LYS A 85 -10.41 2.00 10.82
CA LYS A 85 -11.03 1.29 11.95
C LYS A 85 -10.05 1.10 13.11
N LEU A 86 -8.80 0.79 12.83
CA LEU A 86 -7.74 0.69 13.86
C LEU A 86 -7.49 2.03 14.55
N LYS A 87 -7.63 3.17 13.85
CA LYS A 87 -7.54 4.50 14.46
C LYS A 87 -8.63 4.81 15.48
N LEU A 88 -9.78 4.11 15.42
CA LEU A 88 -10.85 4.26 16.41
C LEU A 88 -10.56 3.47 17.69
N LEU A 89 -9.62 2.53 17.64
CA LEU A 89 -9.23 1.75 18.81
C LEU A 89 -8.24 2.57 19.62
N THR A 90 -8.62 2.88 20.86
CA THR A 90 -7.68 3.36 21.86
C THR A 90 -6.85 2.17 22.33
N ILE A 91 -5.59 2.14 21.91
CA ILE A 91 -4.64 1.14 22.41
C ILE A 91 -4.07 1.68 23.72
N GLU A 92 -4.53 1.12 24.83
CA GLU A 92 -3.88 1.27 26.12
C GLU A 92 -2.82 0.17 26.24
N ASP A 93 -1.61 0.49 25.77
CA ASP A 93 -0.46 -0.40 25.91
C ASP A 93 0.63 0.33 26.69
N LEU A 94 0.81 -0.11 27.94
CA LEU A 94 1.79 0.41 28.90
C LEU A 94 3.23 0.21 28.44
N PHE A 95 3.47 -0.64 27.45
CA PHE A 95 4.78 -0.94 26.88
C PHE A 95 4.91 -0.48 25.42
N LEU A 96 3.96 0.32 24.92
CA LEU A 96 4.02 0.84 23.56
C LEU A 96 5.20 1.81 23.40
N VAL A 97 6.25 1.30 22.77
CA VAL A 97 7.39 2.10 22.32
C VAL A 97 7.07 2.65 20.93
N ARG A 98 6.87 3.97 20.80
CA ARG A 98 6.50 4.58 19.51
C ARG A 98 7.67 4.69 18.55
N ASN A 99 8.88 4.79 19.08
CA ASN A 99 10.12 4.84 18.30
C ASN A 99 11.33 4.44 19.16
N SER A 100 12.44 4.14 18.49
CA SER A 100 13.69 3.71 19.13
C SER A 100 14.30 4.73 20.08
N ASN A 101 13.99 6.03 19.94
CA ASN A 101 14.55 7.06 20.82
C ASN A 101 13.99 6.94 22.24
N GLU A 102 12.73 6.51 22.40
CA GLU A 102 12.12 6.33 23.72
C GLU A 102 12.87 5.29 24.56
N VAL A 103 13.34 4.21 23.91
CA VAL A 103 14.19 3.20 24.52
C VAL A 103 15.57 3.76 24.84
N GLY A 104 16.14 4.56 23.93
CA GLY A 104 17.43 5.23 24.14
C GLY A 104 17.43 6.15 25.36
N VAL A 105 16.38 6.96 25.53
CA VAL A 105 16.22 7.84 26.70
C VAL A 105 16.11 7.03 28.00
N PHE A 106 15.34 5.93 27.99
CA PHE A 106 15.24 5.04 29.14
C PHE A 106 16.61 4.49 29.59
N PHE A 107 17.47 4.13 28.63
CA PHE A 107 18.81 3.62 28.94
C PHE A 107 19.85 4.71 29.27
N GLN A 108 19.59 5.99 28.95
CA GLN A 108 20.46 7.11 29.31
C GLN A 108 20.17 7.70 30.70
N LEU A 109 19.04 7.33 31.32
CA LEU A 109 18.67 7.72 32.69
C LEU A 109 19.29 6.81 33.78
N LYS A 110 20.19 5.90 33.40
CA LYS A 110 21.03 5.09 34.30
C LYS A 110 22.48 5.54 34.21
#